data_AF-B8A1V2-F1
#
_entry.id   AF-B8A1V2-F1
#
_cell.length_a   1.000
_cell.length_b   1.000
_cell.length_c   1.000
_cell.angle_alpha   90.00
_cell.angle_beta   90.00
_cell.angle_gamma   90.00
#
_symmetry.space_group_name_H-M   'P 1'
#
loop_
_entity.id
_entity.type
_entity.pdbx_description
1 polymer ?
#
loop_
_entity_poly.entity_id
_entity_poly.type
_entity_poly.pdbx_seq_one_letter_code
_entity_poly.pdbx_strand_id
1 'polypeptide(L)'
;MAIPNAFDSPLAARSAVGAALAAVIAVRAVRRRSLDASGGVAGFVVMAVHISCGYRYGALLLAFFFSSSKVTKIGEDHKRRIEENFKEGGQRNWIQVLANSTIATVLVVIFALMTGGQDQCMDSNGSKLITGIIGGIIGHYCCCNGDTWSSEIGVLSNEQPRLITSLKEEALSLVSLSLLLDC
;
A
#
# COMPACT_ATOMS: atom_id res chain seq x y z
N MET A 1 16.82 -13.98 -24.97
CA MET A 1 16.54 -13.56 -23.58
C MET A 1 16.42 -14.84 -22.76
N ALA A 2 17.53 -15.29 -22.15
CA ALA A 2 17.47 -16.45 -21.28
C ALA A 2 16.73 -16.01 -20.01
N ILE A 3 15.56 -16.60 -19.73
CA ILE A 3 14.92 -16.48 -18.42
C ILE A 3 15.88 -17.23 -17.49
N PRO A 4 16.65 -16.55 -16.61
CA PRO A 4 17.47 -17.27 -15.64
C PRO A 4 16.53 -18.16 -14.84
N ASN A 5 16.94 -19.41 -14.59
CA ASN A 5 16.15 -20.36 -13.84
C ASN A 5 15.73 -19.72 -12.52
N ALA A 6 14.47 -19.31 -12.39
CA ALA A 6 13.98 -18.63 -11.21
C ALA A 6 14.09 -19.51 -9.94
N PHE A 7 14.42 -20.79 -10.08
CA PHE A 7 14.53 -21.79 -9.01
C PHE A 7 15.93 -21.91 -8.38
N ASP A 8 16.62 -20.80 -8.15
CA ASP A 8 17.85 -20.83 -7.35
C ASP A 8 17.52 -20.96 -5.84
N SER A 9 18.37 -21.66 -5.09
CA SER A 9 18.30 -21.78 -3.62
C SER A 9 18.06 -20.44 -2.88
N PRO A 10 18.59 -19.27 -3.31
CA PRO A 10 18.22 -17.97 -2.75
C PRO A 10 16.75 -17.57 -2.94
N LEU A 11 16.07 -17.92 -4.04
CA LEU A 11 14.65 -17.60 -4.20
C LEU A 11 13.80 -18.41 -3.22
N ALA A 12 14.07 -19.72 -3.10
CA ALA A 12 13.34 -20.58 -2.17
C ALA A 12 13.48 -20.08 -0.72
N ALA A 13 14.70 -19.71 -0.31
CA ALA A 13 14.95 -19.12 1.00
C ALA A 13 14.20 -17.78 1.20
N ARG A 14 14.26 -16.88 0.21
CA ARG A 14 13.56 -15.58 0.26
C ARG A 14 12.04 -15.74 0.31
N SER A 15 11.50 -16.69 -0.43
CA SER A 15 10.06 -17.01 -0.42
C SER A 15 9.62 -17.61 0.92
N ALA A 16 10.43 -18.48 1.54
CA ALA A 16 10.12 -19.02 2.86
C ALA A 16 10.15 -17.93 3.94
N VAL A 17 11.18 -17.09 3.95
CA VAL A 17 11.27 -15.91 4.84
C VAL A 17 10.12 -14.95 4.59
N GLY A 18 9.82 -14.68 3.32
CA GLY A 18 8.73 -13.81 2.89
C GLY A 18 7.37 -14.29 3.36
N ALA A 19 7.06 -15.58 3.19
CA ALA A 19 5.82 -16.18 3.67
C ALA A 19 5.73 -16.13 5.20
N ALA A 20 6.79 -16.48 5.92
CA ALA A 20 6.79 -16.44 7.38
C ALA A 20 6.55 -15.01 7.91
N LEU A 21 7.27 -14.02 7.36
CA LEU A 21 7.12 -12.62 7.76
C LEU A 21 5.75 -12.07 7.37
N ALA A 22 5.29 -12.35 6.15
CA ALA A 22 3.96 -11.95 5.69
C ALA A 22 2.85 -12.52 6.58
N ALA A 23 2.98 -13.77 7.02
CA ALA A 23 2.00 -14.39 7.92
C ALA A 23 1.94 -13.69 9.27
N VAL A 24 3.10 -13.43 9.88
CA VAL A 24 3.19 -12.69 11.15
C VAL A 24 2.54 -11.31 11.04
N ILE A 25 2.82 -10.60 9.94
CA ILE A 25 2.33 -9.23 9.73
C ILE A 25 0.83 -9.23 9.43
N ALA A 26 0.34 -10.15 8.60
CA ALA A 26 -1.10 -10.31 8.33
C ALA A 26 -1.88 -10.63 9.62
N VAL A 27 -1.41 -11.60 10.41
CA VAL A 27 -2.03 -11.93 11.70
C VAL A 27 -2.04 -10.72 12.63
N ARG A 28 -0.94 -9.98 12.71
CA ARG A 28 -0.85 -8.78 13.54
C ARG A 28 -1.77 -7.66 13.03
N ALA A 29 -1.88 -7.47 11.72
CA ALA A 29 -2.74 -6.47 11.10
C ALA A 29 -4.22 -6.73 11.41
N VAL A 30 -4.67 -7.98 11.29
CA VAL A 30 -6.04 -8.39 11.63
C VAL A 30 -6.30 -8.25 13.13
N ARG A 31 -5.38 -8.71 13.99
CA ARG A 31 -5.50 -8.57 15.45
C ARG A 31 -5.54 -7.11 15.91
N ARG A 32 -4.90 -6.20 15.17
CA ARG A 32 -4.86 -4.76 15.46
C ARG A 32 -5.97 -3.99 14.76
N ARG A 33 -6.92 -4.70 14.14
CA ARG A 33 -8.08 -4.18 13.37
C ARG A 33 -7.69 -3.24 12.23
N SER A 34 -6.44 -3.31 11.74
CA SER A 34 -6.00 -2.52 10.58
C SER A 34 -6.46 -3.13 9.26
N LEU A 35 -6.67 -4.44 9.22
CA LEU A 35 -7.27 -5.20 8.11
C LEU A 35 -8.40 -6.07 8.64
N ASP A 36 -9.40 -6.33 7.82
CA ASP A 36 -10.34 -7.43 8.09
C ASP A 36 -9.70 -8.79 7.72
N ALA A 37 -10.41 -9.90 7.97
CA ALA A 37 -9.88 -11.24 7.66
C ALA A 37 -9.53 -11.42 6.17
N SER A 38 -10.35 -10.87 5.27
CA SER A 38 -10.13 -10.93 3.83
C SER A 38 -8.92 -10.10 3.39
N GLY A 39 -8.79 -8.89 3.95
CA GLY A 39 -7.64 -8.01 3.77
C GLY A 39 -6.36 -8.63 4.31
N GLY A 40 -6.43 -9.37 5.42
CA GLY A 40 -5.31 -10.14 5.96
C GLY A 40 -4.80 -11.20 4.98
N VAL A 41 -5.69 -11.96 4.34
CA VAL A 41 -5.32 -12.97 3.33
C VAL A 41 -4.71 -12.29 2.09
N ALA A 42 -5.34 -11.23 1.57
CA ALA A 42 -4.80 -10.49 0.43
C ALA A 42 -3.43 -9.88 0.76
N GLY A 43 -3.30 -9.25 1.94
CA GLY A 43 -2.07 -8.65 2.41
C GLY A 43 -0.94 -9.65 2.59
N PHE A 44 -1.25 -10.87 3.07
CA PHE A 44 -0.30 -11.98 3.13
C PHE A 44 0.26 -12.30 1.74
N VAL A 45 -0.60 -12.52 0.74
CA VAL A 45 -0.17 -12.88 -0.62
C VAL A 45 0.70 -11.78 -1.23
N VAL A 46 0.22 -10.53 -1.17
CA VAL A 46 0.93 -9.37 -1.72
C VAL A 46 2.30 -9.21 -1.07
N MET A 47 2.38 -9.31 0.26
CA MET A 47 3.63 -9.16 1.00
C MET A 47 4.62 -10.29 0.74
N ALA A 48 4.14 -11.54 0.67
CA ALA A 48 4.97 -12.68 0.34
C ALA A 48 5.59 -12.54 -1.06
N VAL A 49 4.80 -12.11 -2.05
CA VAL A 49 5.29 -11.84 -3.41
C VAL A 49 6.35 -10.75 -3.40
N HIS A 50 6.10 -9.61 -2.74
CA HIS A 50 7.05 -8.50 -2.69
C HIS A 50 8.39 -8.92 -2.08
N ILE A 51 8.39 -9.64 -0.95
CA ILE A 51 9.62 -10.11 -0.30
C ILE A 51 10.34 -11.15 -1.16
N SER A 52 9.60 -12.07 -1.81
CA SER A 52 10.19 -13.06 -2.71
C SER A 52 10.93 -12.37 -3.86
N CYS A 53 10.35 -11.32 -4.45
CA CYS A 53 10.94 -10.52 -5.52
C CYS A 53 12.04 -9.56 -5.05
N GLY A 54 12.06 -9.15 -3.78
CA GLY A 54 13.15 -8.36 -3.18
C GLY A 54 12.83 -7.84 -1.79
N TYR A 55 13.79 -7.94 -0.86
CA TYR A 55 13.62 -7.39 0.49
C TYR A 55 13.31 -5.88 0.48
N ARG A 56 13.87 -5.12 -0.48
CA ARG A 56 13.58 -3.69 -0.66
C ARG A 56 12.12 -3.41 -1.00
N TYR A 57 11.50 -4.23 -1.85
CA TYR A 57 10.10 -4.07 -2.22
C TYR A 57 9.17 -4.47 -1.07
N GLY A 58 9.54 -5.51 -0.31
CA GLY A 58 8.89 -5.82 0.95
C GLY A 58 8.96 -4.66 1.95
N ALA A 59 10.15 -4.05 2.12
CA ALA A 59 10.34 -2.91 3.01
C ALA A 59 9.53 -1.68 2.57
N LEU A 60 9.44 -1.40 1.26
CA LEU A 60 8.63 -0.32 0.70
C LEU A 60 7.14 -0.52 1.01
N LEU A 61 6.60 -1.72 0.74
CA LEU A 61 5.22 -2.06 1.07
C LEU A 61 4.94 -1.97 2.57
N LEU A 62 5.90 -2.38 3.42
CA LEU A 62 5.79 -2.24 4.87
C LEU A 62 5.77 -0.78 5.32
N ALA A 63 6.60 0.07 4.71
CA ALA A 63 6.60 1.50 5.00
C ALA A 63 5.25 2.13 4.64
N PHE A 64 4.69 1.81 3.46
CA PHE A 64 3.31 2.17 3.07
C PHE A 64 2.30 1.69 4.13
N PHE A 65 2.29 0.39 4.44
CA PHE A 65 1.28 -0.21 5.30
C PHE A 65 1.32 0.35 6.73
N PHE A 66 2.51 0.46 7.33
CA PHE A 66 2.65 0.92 8.71
C PHE A 66 2.39 2.41 8.86
N SER A 67 2.85 3.23 7.91
CA SER A 67 2.57 4.67 7.95
C SER A 67 1.07 4.94 7.82
N SER A 68 0.43 4.40 6.78
CA SER A 68 -1.01 4.52 6.57
C SER A 68 -1.84 3.95 7.72
N SER A 69 -1.43 2.83 8.32
CA SER A 69 -2.12 2.28 9.51
C SER A 69 -1.95 3.14 10.77
N LYS A 70 -0.85 3.90 10.90
CA LYS A 70 -0.68 4.85 12.00
C LYS A 70 -1.55 6.08 11.78
N VAL A 71 -1.57 6.63 10.56
CA VAL A 71 -2.37 7.81 10.23
C VAL A 71 -3.87 7.53 10.43
N THR A 72 -4.37 6.38 9.96
CA THR A 72 -5.76 5.95 10.20
C THR A 72 -6.12 5.90 11.69
N LYS A 73 -5.19 5.50 12.57
CA LYS A 73 -5.43 5.46 14.01
C LYS A 73 -5.45 6.84 14.66
N ILE A 74 -4.75 7.82 14.08
CA ILE A 74 -4.75 9.19 14.58
C ILE A 74 -6.08 9.88 14.23
N GLY A 75 -6.62 9.64 13.02
CA GLY A 75 -7.92 10.15 12.57
C GLY A 75 -9.13 9.47 13.21
N GLU A 76 -8.90 8.38 13.95
CA GLU A 76 -9.93 7.45 14.41
C GLU A 76 -10.98 8.08 15.33
N ASP A 77 -10.53 8.85 16.32
CA ASP A 77 -11.40 9.46 17.33
C ASP A 77 -12.35 10.50 16.75
N HIS A 78 -11.92 11.18 15.69
CA HIS A 78 -12.74 12.18 15.00
C HIS A 78 -13.76 11.49 14.08
N LYS A 79 -13.33 10.51 13.27
CA LYS A 79 -14.23 9.73 12.41
C LYS A 79 -15.32 9.02 13.21
N ARG A 80 -14.99 8.50 14.39
CA ARG A 80 -15.98 7.89 15.31
C ARG A 80 -17.13 8.82 15.71
N ARG A 81 -16.91 10.14 15.74
CA ARG A 81 -17.94 11.13 16.11
C ARG A 81 -18.82 11.55 14.94
N ILE A 82 -18.36 11.32 13.71
CA ILE A 82 -18.97 11.88 12.50
C ILE A 82 -19.60 10.79 11.63
N GLU A 83 -18.99 9.60 11.59
CA GLU A 83 -19.43 8.49 10.76
C GLU A 83 -20.30 7.51 11.56
N GLU A 84 -21.52 7.29 11.09
CA GLU A 84 -22.47 6.34 11.70
C GLU A 84 -22.01 4.87 11.55
N ASN A 85 -21.22 4.56 10.51
CA ASN A 85 -20.69 3.23 10.20
C ASN A 85 -19.18 3.12 10.44
N PHE A 86 -18.69 3.72 11.52
CA PHE A 86 -17.28 3.75 11.85
C PHE A 86 -16.69 2.34 12.08
N LYS A 87 -15.57 2.03 11.38
CA LYS A 87 -14.81 0.79 11.56
C LYS A 87 -13.54 1.03 12.35
N GLU A 88 -13.48 0.47 13.56
CA GLU A 88 -12.31 0.57 14.43
C GLU A 88 -11.03 0.12 13.71
N GLY A 89 -9.99 0.97 13.71
CA GLY A 89 -8.73 0.73 13.02
C GLY A 89 -8.75 0.78 11.49
N GLY A 90 -9.88 1.16 10.87
CA GLY A 90 -10.02 1.31 9.41
C GLY A 90 -10.07 0.02 8.60
N GLN A 91 -10.14 -1.16 9.25
CA GLN A 91 -10.37 -2.52 8.71
C GLN A 91 -10.48 -2.64 7.18
N ARG A 92 -9.35 -2.47 6.48
CA ARG A 92 -9.33 -2.52 5.01
C ARG A 92 -9.63 -3.94 4.54
N ASN A 93 -10.50 -4.05 3.53
CA ASN A 93 -10.89 -5.34 2.96
C ASN A 93 -9.93 -5.76 1.83
N TRP A 94 -10.12 -6.98 1.33
CA TRP A 94 -9.30 -7.52 0.23
C TRP A 94 -9.34 -6.65 -1.04
N ILE A 95 -10.47 -6.00 -1.34
CA ILE A 95 -10.64 -5.14 -2.53
C ILE A 95 -9.73 -3.92 -2.40
N GLN A 96 -9.76 -3.23 -1.26
CA GLN A 96 -8.89 -2.07 -0.99
C GLN A 96 -7.42 -2.45 -0.98
N VAL A 97 -7.07 -3.62 -0.44
CA VAL A 97 -5.68 -4.10 -0.48
C VAL A 97 -5.24 -4.31 -1.92
N LEU A 98 -6.00 -5.04 -2.73
CA LEU A 98 -5.65 -5.32 -4.12
C LEU A 98 -5.67 -4.07 -4.99
N ALA A 99 -6.62 -3.16 -4.81
CA ALA A 99 -6.67 -1.88 -5.53
C ALA A 99 -5.37 -1.09 -5.32
N ASN A 100 -4.88 -1.06 -4.08
CA ASN A 100 -3.66 -0.32 -3.73
C ASN A 100 -2.36 -1.04 -4.09
N SER A 101 -2.38 -2.34 -4.37
CA SER A 101 -1.13 -3.09 -4.54
C SER A 101 -0.98 -3.83 -5.87
N THR A 102 -2.04 -4.03 -6.66
CA THR A 102 -1.97 -4.90 -7.84
C THR A 102 -0.97 -4.40 -8.88
N ILE A 103 -1.02 -3.11 -9.23
CA ILE A 103 -0.09 -2.52 -10.21
C ILE A 103 1.36 -2.65 -9.74
N ALA A 104 1.64 -2.26 -8.49
CA ALA A 104 2.97 -2.43 -7.91
C ALA A 104 3.42 -3.91 -7.88
N THR A 105 2.53 -4.85 -7.55
CA THR A 105 2.83 -6.28 -7.55
C THR A 105 3.24 -6.76 -8.93
N VAL A 106 2.49 -6.37 -9.97
CA VAL A 106 2.80 -6.71 -11.37
C VAL A 106 4.17 -6.14 -11.76
N LEU A 107 4.43 -4.86 -11.45
CA LEU A 107 5.70 -4.21 -11.74
C LEU A 107 6.89 -4.88 -11.02
N VAL A 108 6.72 -5.28 -9.75
CA VAL A 108 7.75 -5.98 -8.96
C VAL A 108 8.05 -7.36 -9.54
N VAL A 109 7.03 -8.09 -10.00
CA VAL A 109 7.22 -9.39 -10.67
C VAL A 109 7.94 -9.22 -12.01
N ILE A 110 7.53 -8.25 -12.83
CA ILE A 110 8.21 -7.94 -14.10
C ILE A 110 9.67 -7.58 -13.84
N PHE A 111 9.94 -6.72 -12.85
CA PHE A 111 11.30 -6.37 -12.45
C PHE A 111 12.12 -7.63 -12.09
N ALA A 112 11.59 -8.50 -11.22
CA ALA A 112 12.28 -9.70 -10.79
C ALA A 112 12.57 -10.67 -11.95
N LEU A 113 11.65 -10.80 -12.91
CA LEU A 113 11.85 -11.61 -14.11
C LEU A 113 12.93 -11.01 -15.03
N MET A 114 12.99 -9.67 -15.15
CA MET A 114 13.98 -8.99 -15.99
C MET A 114 15.39 -8.99 -15.39
N THR A 115 15.51 -8.90 -14.06
CA THR A 115 16.81 -8.87 -13.37
C THR A 115 17.26 -10.25 -12.87
N GLY A 116 16.46 -11.30 -13.07
CA GLY A 116 16.74 -12.63 -12.53
C GLY A 116 16.76 -12.65 -11.00
N GLY A 117 15.93 -11.84 -10.36
CA GLY A 117 15.87 -11.72 -8.90
C GLY A 117 17.06 -11.00 -8.26
N GLN A 118 17.98 -10.46 -9.07
CA GLN A 118 19.06 -9.61 -8.61
C GLN A 118 18.52 -8.24 -8.23
N ASP A 119 18.98 -7.74 -7.08
CA ASP A 119 18.62 -6.42 -6.60
C ASP A 119 19.44 -5.37 -7.35
N GLN A 120 18.77 -4.34 -7.88
CA GLN A 120 19.40 -3.26 -8.63
C GLN A 120 19.07 -1.91 -8.01
N CYS A 121 20.08 -1.09 -7.81
CA CYS A 121 19.89 0.28 -7.37
C CYS A 121 19.27 1.12 -8.49
N MET A 122 18.62 2.23 -8.11
CA MET A 122 18.21 3.24 -9.09
C MET A 122 19.49 3.87 -9.65
N ASP A 123 19.84 3.49 -10.88
CA ASP A 123 20.95 4.07 -11.61
C ASP A 123 20.42 4.81 -12.84
N SER A 124 20.63 6.12 -12.87
CA SER A 124 20.22 6.98 -13.99
C SER A 124 21.09 6.78 -15.24
N ASN A 125 22.28 6.20 -15.09
CA ASN A 125 23.19 5.92 -16.21
C ASN A 125 23.01 4.52 -16.80
N GLY A 126 22.36 3.62 -16.06
CA GLY A 126 22.08 2.25 -16.48
C GLY A 126 20.87 2.12 -17.41
N SER A 127 20.10 1.05 -17.24
CA SER A 127 18.92 0.80 -18.06
C SER A 127 17.75 1.71 -17.66
N LYS A 128 17.39 2.66 -18.55
CA LYS A 128 16.24 3.56 -18.37
C LYS A 128 14.94 2.82 -18.05
N LEU A 129 14.75 1.63 -18.63
CA LEU A 129 13.57 0.81 -18.41
C LEU A 129 13.50 0.27 -16.98
N ILE A 130 14.62 -0.25 -16.45
CA ILE A 130 14.69 -0.78 -15.08
C ILE A 130 14.48 0.34 -14.07
N THR A 131 15.15 1.48 -14.27
CA THR A 131 14.97 2.67 -13.42
C THR A 131 13.53 3.20 -13.48
N GLY A 132 12.90 3.16 -14.66
CA GLY A 132 11.49 3.49 -14.83
C GLY A 132 10.55 2.55 -14.07
N ILE A 133 10.80 1.24 -14.08
CA ILE A 133 10.00 0.27 -13.30
C ILE A 133 10.14 0.51 -11.80
N ILE A 134 11.37 0.70 -11.29
CA ILE A 134 11.60 1.02 -9.88
C ILE A 134 10.86 2.31 -9.50
N GLY A 135 10.98 3.35 -10.34
CA GLY A 135 10.27 4.61 -10.17
C GLY A 135 8.75 4.44 -10.17
N GLY A 136 8.21 3.58 -11.04
CA GLY A 136 6.79 3.25 -11.09
C GLY A 136 6.28 2.55 -9.82
N ILE A 137 7.06 1.61 -9.27
CA ILE A 137 6.71 0.92 -8.01
C ILE A 137 6.68 1.92 -6.85
N ILE A 138 7.70 2.77 -6.73
CA ILE A 138 7.77 3.80 -5.68
C ILE A 138 6.64 4.82 -5.85
N GLY A 139 6.46 5.33 -7.07
CA GLY A 139 5.41 6.29 -7.40
C GLY A 139 4.01 5.77 -7.10
N HIS A 140 3.74 4.50 -7.43
CA HIS A 140 2.47 3.84 -7.11
C HIS A 140 2.20 3.84 -5.59
N TYR A 141 3.15 3.37 -4.77
CA TYR A 141 2.96 3.36 -3.32
C TYR A 141 2.91 4.78 -2.71
N CYS A 142 3.63 5.74 -3.27
CA CYS A 142 3.51 7.15 -2.87
C CYS A 142 2.11 7.71 -3.17
N CYS A 143 1.54 7.38 -4.33
CA CYS A 143 0.19 7.79 -4.73
C CYS A 143 -0.86 7.20 -3.79
N CYS A 144 -0.84 5.88 -3.57
CA CYS A 144 -1.76 5.22 -2.63
C CYS A 144 -1.59 5.71 -1.18
N ASN A 145 -0.36 6.01 -0.74
CA ASN A 145 -0.15 6.62 0.57
C ASN A 145 -0.77 8.01 0.64
N GLY A 146 -0.60 8.83 -0.39
CA GLY A 146 -1.16 10.17 -0.46
C GLY A 146 -2.68 10.16 -0.37
N ASP A 147 -3.32 9.25 -1.12
CA ASP A 147 -4.76 9.00 -1.08
C ASP A 147 -5.24 8.68 0.35
N THR A 148 -4.64 7.67 0.97
CA THR A 148 -4.99 7.28 2.34
C THR A 148 -4.70 8.39 3.36
N TRP A 149 -3.58 9.10 3.25
CA TRP A 149 -3.26 10.15 4.21
C TRP A 149 -4.19 11.36 4.05
N SER A 150 -4.58 11.68 2.82
CA SER A 150 -5.47 12.80 2.54
C SER A 150 -6.84 12.59 3.17
N SER A 151 -7.43 11.39 3.06
CA SER A 151 -8.74 11.10 3.67
C SER A 151 -8.69 10.98 5.19
N GLU A 152 -7.56 10.58 5.78
CA GLU A 152 -7.41 10.39 7.23
C GLU A 152 -6.95 11.66 7.97
N ILE A 153 -6.10 12.48 7.36
CA ILE A 153 -5.64 13.77 7.92
C ILE A 153 -6.61 14.88 7.54
N GLY A 154 -7.17 14.85 6.33
CA GLY A 154 -8.07 15.89 5.84
C GLY A 154 -9.31 16.07 6.72
N VAL A 155 -9.84 14.98 7.28
CA VAL A 155 -10.98 15.02 8.21
C VAL A 155 -10.65 15.74 9.53
N LEU A 156 -9.38 15.88 9.89
CA LEU A 156 -8.94 16.58 11.10
C LEU A 156 -8.77 18.10 10.87
N SER A 157 -8.95 18.59 9.65
CA SER A 157 -8.82 20.01 9.35
C SER A 157 -9.99 20.81 9.91
N ASN A 158 -9.68 21.98 10.49
CA ASN A 158 -10.69 22.94 10.94
C ASN A 158 -11.11 23.93 9.84
N GLU A 159 -10.43 23.93 8.69
CA GLU A 159 -10.77 24.79 7.55
C GLU A 159 -11.93 24.21 6.74
N GLN A 160 -12.79 25.09 6.21
CA GLN A 160 -13.88 24.65 5.35
C GLN A 160 -13.34 24.12 4.02
N PRO A 161 -13.78 22.92 3.59
CA PRO A 161 -13.39 22.36 2.31
C PRO A 161 -13.89 23.25 1.17
N ARG A 162 -13.01 23.47 0.19
CA ARG A 162 -13.32 24.22 -1.03
C ARG A 162 -13.25 23.30 -2.23
N LEU A 163 -14.28 23.34 -3.07
CA LEU A 163 -14.31 22.54 -4.29
C LEU A 163 -13.30 23.08 -5.29
N ILE A 164 -12.33 22.26 -5.76
CA ILE A 164 -11.22 22.73 -6.62
C ILE A 164 -11.71 23.37 -7.93
N THR A 165 -12.83 22.91 -8.48
CA THR A 165 -13.37 23.41 -9.75
C THR A 165 -14.05 24.77 -9.65
N SER A 166 -14.58 25.14 -8.49
CA SER A 166 -15.33 26.40 -8.29
C SER A 166 -14.68 27.34 -7.28
N LEU A 167 -13.72 26.83 -6.49
CA LEU A 167 -13.09 27.46 -5.33
C LEU A 167 -14.07 27.99 -4.28
N LYS A 168 -15.34 27.58 -4.36
CA LYS A 168 -16.37 27.94 -3.39
C LYS A 168 -16.20 27.08 -2.15
N GLU A 169 -16.40 27.72 -1.01
CA GLU A 169 -16.60 27.03 0.27
C GLU A 169 -17.91 26.28 0.18
N GLU A 170 -17.82 24.96 0.31
CA GLU A 170 -19.00 24.13 0.41
C GLU A 170 -19.18 23.85 1.90
N ALA A 171 -20.34 24.20 2.44
CA ALA A 171 -20.78 23.76 3.77
C ALA A 171 -21.11 22.26 3.69
N LEU A 172 -20.09 21.47 3.35
CA LEU A 172 -20.17 20.05 3.21
C LEU A 172 -20.24 19.51 4.63
N SER A 173 -21.40 18.99 5.04
CA SER A 173 -21.45 18.16 6.24
C SER A 173 -20.36 17.08 6.07
N LEU A 174 -19.53 16.86 7.09
CA LEU A 174 -18.31 16.06 7.03
C LEU A 174 -18.48 14.65 6.40
N VAL A 175 -19.71 14.14 6.33
CA VAL A 175 -20.13 12.92 5.61
C VAL A 175 -19.81 12.96 4.11
N SER A 176 -19.96 14.11 3.45
CA SER A 176 -19.73 14.24 2.02
C SER A 176 -18.24 14.35 1.65
N LEU A 177 -17.37 14.66 2.62
CA LEU A 177 -15.93 14.75 2.38
C LEU A 177 -15.28 13.36 2.25
N SER A 178 -15.72 12.39 3.07
CA SER A 178 -15.34 10.98 2.89
C SER A 178 -15.82 10.44 1.54
N LEU A 179 -17.05 10.74 1.12
CA LEU A 179 -17.61 10.30 -0.17
C LEU A 179 -16.91 10.88 -1.41
N LEU A 180 -16.29 12.07 -1.30
CA LEU A 180 -15.55 12.69 -2.41
C LEU A 180 -14.10 12.21 -2.52
N LEU A 181 -13.52 11.69 -1.43
CA LEU A 181 -12.15 11.18 -1.37
C LEU A 181 -12.06 9.66 -1.55
N ASP A 182 -13.16 8.92 -1.39
CA ASP A 182 -13.22 7.45 -1.56
C ASP A 182 -13.54 6.98 -3.01
N CYS A 183 -13.37 7.86 -4.02
CA CYS A 183 -13.64 7.57 -5.45
C CYS A 183 -12.35 7.35 -6.26
#